data_AF-A0A031HWD2-F1
#
_entry.id   AF-A0A031HWD2-F1
#
_cell.length_a   1.000
_cell.length_b   1.000
_cell.length_c   1.000
_cell.angle_alpha   90.00
_cell.angle_beta   90.00
_cell.angle_gamma   90.00
#
_symmetry.space_group_name_H-M   'P 1'
#
loop_
_entity.id
_entity.type
_entity.pdbx_description
1 polymer ?
#
loop_
_entity_poly.entity_id
_entity_poly.type
_entity_poly.pdbx_seq_one_letter_code
_entity_poly.pdbx_strand_id
1 'polypeptide(L)'
;MFVSDQAVGGINPATIGRRVAAIGHHHRAHGYPAPTAQPDAGRLAEVLAGIRAEHGGAKRRKRPADAAVLQAMLAAVEGDGLRARRDRAILAIGMAAALRRSEIVALALDHVALVPEGLRLTIARSKTDRTGAGAVIAIPEGARIRPKALLLGWMAAAGHRDGPLFRRLTRKDALTDQPMSDRAIARLVQSHAAAAGYDPALFGGHSLRAGFITEGAAQGATIFKLQEVSRHKSVQVLSDYVRDAELFRDHAGARFL
;
A
#
# COMPACT_ATOMS: atom_id res chain seq x y z
N MET A 1 26.85 3.66 -23.75
CA MET A 1 25.73 2.68 -23.70
C MET A 1 24.57 3.30 -22.94
N PHE A 2 23.32 3.15 -23.40
CA PHE A 2 22.13 3.79 -22.79
C PHE A 2 22.06 3.65 -21.27
N VAL A 3 22.23 2.44 -20.72
CA VAL A 3 22.10 2.23 -19.27
C VAL A 3 23.17 2.94 -18.44
N SER A 4 24.39 3.11 -18.99
CA SER A 4 25.48 3.84 -18.33
C SER A 4 25.22 5.34 -18.31
N ASP A 5 24.74 5.90 -19.43
CA ASP A 5 24.36 7.31 -19.52
C ASP A 5 23.25 7.66 -18.51
N GLN A 6 22.28 6.76 -18.36
CA GLN A 6 21.22 6.91 -17.35
C GLN A 6 21.75 6.89 -15.91
N ALA A 7 22.76 6.05 -15.63
CA ALA A 7 23.39 5.98 -14.32
C ALA A 7 24.19 7.26 -14.01
N VAL A 8 24.99 7.73 -14.97
CA VAL A 8 25.73 9.02 -14.87
C VAL A 8 24.76 10.18 -14.65
N GLY A 9 23.60 10.15 -15.30
CA GLY A 9 22.52 11.11 -15.06
C GLY A 9 21.81 11.00 -13.71
N GLY A 10 22.28 10.16 -12.78
CA GLY A 10 21.75 10.01 -11.43
C GLY A 10 20.41 9.25 -11.34
N ILE A 11 20.00 8.54 -12.40
CA ILE A 11 18.74 7.80 -12.40
C ILE A 11 18.87 6.56 -11.53
N ASN A 12 17.89 6.37 -10.63
CA ASN A 12 17.87 5.20 -9.74
C ASN A 12 17.96 3.86 -10.52
N PRO A 13 18.81 2.90 -10.11
CA PRO A 13 18.99 1.62 -10.80
C PRO A 13 17.69 0.83 -11.06
N ALA A 14 16.70 0.90 -10.17
CA ALA A 14 15.40 0.25 -10.38
C ALA A 14 14.60 0.90 -11.52
N THR A 15 14.75 2.21 -11.70
CA THR A 15 14.15 2.94 -12.83
C THR A 15 14.86 2.58 -14.13
N ILE A 16 16.20 2.48 -14.13
CA ILE A 16 16.97 2.03 -15.30
C ILE A 16 16.53 0.63 -15.72
N GLY A 17 16.47 -0.32 -14.78
CA GLY A 17 15.99 -1.68 -15.05
C GLY A 17 14.55 -1.71 -15.61
N ARG A 18 13.65 -0.84 -15.14
CA ARG A 18 12.29 -0.72 -15.68
C ARG A 18 12.28 -0.18 -17.12
N ARG A 19 13.15 0.79 -17.44
CA ARG A 19 13.30 1.31 -18.81
C ARG A 19 13.80 0.22 -19.76
N VAL A 20 14.82 -0.54 -19.36
CA VAL A 20 15.32 -1.70 -20.13
C VAL A 20 14.21 -2.72 -20.37
N ALA A 21 13.42 -3.06 -19.34
CA ALA A 21 12.31 -4.00 -19.49
C ALA A 21 11.22 -3.49 -20.45
N ALA A 22 10.92 -2.18 -20.43
CA ALA A 22 9.97 -1.56 -21.36
C ALA A 22 10.49 -1.62 -22.81
N ILE A 23 11.77 -1.32 -23.03
CA ILE A 23 12.41 -1.46 -24.34
C ILE A 23 12.33 -2.91 -24.83
N GLY A 24 12.67 -3.88 -23.98
CA GLY A 24 12.59 -5.30 -24.33
C GLY A 24 11.16 -5.81 -24.56
N HIS A 25 10.16 -5.21 -23.91
CA HIS A 25 8.76 -5.48 -24.21
C HIS A 25 8.38 -4.95 -25.60
N HIS A 26 8.76 -3.71 -25.92
CA HIS A 26 8.48 -3.10 -27.22
C HIS A 26 9.11 -3.90 -28.38
N HIS A 27 10.35 -4.36 -28.23
CA HIS A 27 11.03 -5.21 -29.23
C HIS A 27 10.24 -6.49 -29.50
N ARG A 28 9.90 -7.23 -28.44
CA ARG A 28 9.14 -8.49 -28.56
C ARG A 28 7.76 -8.27 -29.18
N ALA A 29 7.09 -7.19 -28.85
CA ALA A 29 5.78 -6.86 -29.42
C ALA A 29 5.83 -6.63 -30.95
N HIS A 30 7.00 -6.29 -31.50
CA HIS A 30 7.21 -6.05 -32.93
C HIS A 30 8.07 -7.16 -33.58
N GLY A 31 8.21 -8.32 -32.94
CA GLY A 31 8.94 -9.47 -33.48
C GLY A 31 10.46 -9.32 -33.48
N TYR A 32 11.02 -8.29 -32.83
CA TYR A 32 12.47 -8.11 -32.71
C TYR A 32 13.02 -8.81 -31.45
N PRO A 33 14.25 -9.35 -31.49
CA PRO A 33 14.95 -9.80 -30.30
C PRO A 33 15.11 -8.66 -29.29
N ALA A 34 14.67 -8.88 -28.05
CA ALA A 34 14.89 -7.92 -26.97
C ALA A 34 16.40 -7.71 -26.73
N PRO A 35 16.87 -6.51 -26.34
CA PRO A 35 18.28 -6.28 -26.02
C PRO A 35 18.85 -7.22 -24.95
N THR A 36 18.00 -7.74 -24.08
CA THR A 36 18.36 -8.72 -23.04
C THR A 36 18.39 -10.17 -23.53
N ALA A 37 18.08 -10.42 -24.80
CA ALA A 37 18.03 -11.73 -25.44
C ALA A 37 18.93 -11.81 -26.68
N GLN A 38 19.72 -10.77 -26.95
CA GLN A 38 20.72 -10.76 -28.01
C GLN A 38 21.99 -11.51 -27.58
N PRO A 39 22.83 -12.00 -28.51
CA PRO A 39 24.05 -12.73 -28.18
C PRO A 39 25.02 -11.97 -27.26
N ASP A 40 25.02 -10.64 -27.32
CA ASP A 40 25.84 -9.72 -26.51
C ASP A 40 25.16 -9.26 -25.21
N ALA A 41 23.99 -9.81 -24.86
CA ALA A 41 23.22 -9.42 -23.68
C ALA A 41 23.99 -9.61 -22.35
N GLY A 42 25.02 -10.46 -22.33
CA GLY A 42 25.91 -10.64 -21.17
C GLY A 42 26.54 -9.31 -20.73
N ARG A 43 27.01 -8.50 -21.68
CA ARG A 43 27.61 -7.18 -21.40
C ARG A 43 26.59 -6.22 -20.80
N LEU A 44 25.35 -6.23 -21.29
CA LEU A 44 24.27 -5.44 -20.71
C LEU A 44 23.94 -5.89 -19.27
N ALA A 45 23.94 -7.19 -19.02
CA ALA A 45 23.67 -7.75 -17.69
C ALA A 45 24.77 -7.36 -16.69
N GLU A 46 26.04 -7.43 -17.08
CA GLU A 46 27.19 -7.01 -16.28
C GLU A 46 27.15 -5.52 -15.96
N VAL A 47 26.91 -4.67 -16.95
CA VAL A 47 26.80 -3.21 -16.74
C VAL A 47 25.65 -2.89 -15.78
N LEU A 48 24.50 -3.55 -15.92
CA LEU A 48 23.38 -3.40 -14.98
C LEU A 48 23.72 -3.91 -13.58
N ALA A 49 24.54 -4.96 -13.45
CA ALA A 49 25.03 -5.44 -12.16
C ALA A 49 25.98 -4.44 -11.50
N GLY A 50 26.93 -3.88 -12.26
CA GLY A 50 27.83 -2.83 -11.81
C GLY A 50 27.08 -1.58 -11.34
N ILE A 51 26.12 -1.08 -12.14
CA ILE A 51 25.26 0.05 -11.76
C ILE A 51 24.50 -0.23 -10.45
N ARG A 52 24.02 -1.47 -10.24
CA ARG A 52 23.36 -1.84 -8.99
C ARG A 52 24.32 -1.94 -7.82
N ALA A 53 25.56 -2.36 -8.02
CA ALA A 53 26.56 -2.42 -6.95
C ALA A 53 27.03 -1.01 -6.55
N GLU A 54 27.28 -0.15 -7.53
CA GLU A 54 27.85 1.18 -7.33
C GLU A 54 26.81 2.22 -6.90
N HIS A 55 25.60 2.16 -7.46
CA HIS A 55 24.53 3.13 -7.21
C HIS A 55 23.31 2.51 -6.51
N GLY A 56 23.37 1.25 -6.12
CA GLY A 56 22.31 0.59 -5.38
C GLY A 56 22.29 1.01 -3.91
N GLY A 57 21.39 1.93 -3.58
CA GLY A 57 21.06 2.22 -2.19
C GLY A 57 20.01 1.25 -1.62
N ALA A 58 19.94 1.17 -0.29
CA ALA A 58 18.81 0.52 0.39
C ALA A 58 17.49 1.13 -0.12
N LYS A 59 16.52 0.28 -0.47
CA LYS A 59 15.20 0.76 -0.92
C LYS A 59 14.58 1.58 0.21
N ARG A 60 14.42 2.90 0.03
CA ARG A 60 13.61 3.76 0.93
C ARG A 60 12.16 3.31 0.90
N ARG A 61 11.82 2.34 1.75
CA ARG A 61 10.43 1.92 2.00
C ARG A 61 9.74 3.03 2.77
N LYS A 62 8.47 3.28 2.45
CA LYS A 62 7.65 4.19 3.26
C LYS A 62 7.48 3.58 4.65
N ARG A 63 7.52 4.42 5.69
CA ARG A 63 7.30 4.01 7.06
C ARG A 63 5.91 3.38 7.19
N PRO A 64 5.79 2.24 7.88
CA PRO A 64 4.49 1.68 8.24
C PRO A 64 3.68 2.67 9.08
N ALA A 65 2.39 2.79 8.79
CA ALA A 65 1.44 3.41 9.72
C ALA A 65 0.88 2.30 10.62
N ASP A 66 1.69 1.82 11.56
CA ASP A 66 1.30 0.81 12.56
C ASP A 66 0.14 1.27 13.44
N ALA A 67 -0.34 0.44 14.37
CA ALA A 67 -1.54 0.79 15.14
C ALA A 67 -1.37 2.06 15.99
N ALA A 68 -0.17 2.34 16.51
CA ALA A 68 0.09 3.53 17.30
C ALA A 68 0.08 4.78 16.41
N VAL A 69 0.81 4.74 15.30
CA VAL A 69 0.86 5.82 14.32
C VAL A 69 -0.53 6.10 13.74
N LEU A 70 -1.29 5.06 13.38
CA LEU A 70 -2.64 5.21 12.85
C LEU A 70 -3.60 5.83 13.86
N GLN A 71 -3.52 5.44 15.14
CA GLN A 71 -4.33 6.06 16.20
C GLN A 71 -4.00 7.55 16.35
N ALA A 72 -2.73 7.93 16.31
CA ALA A 72 -2.32 9.33 16.31
C ALA A 72 -2.86 10.09 15.08
N MET A 73 -2.80 9.49 13.87
CA MET A 73 -3.39 10.07 12.67
C MET A 73 -4.91 10.25 12.78
N LEU A 74 -5.63 9.27 13.34
CA LEU A 74 -7.08 9.34 13.54
C LEU A 74 -7.47 10.40 14.57
N ALA A 75 -6.71 10.53 15.65
CA ALA A 75 -6.90 11.54 16.69
C ALA A 75 -6.61 12.96 16.17
N ALA A 76 -5.65 13.11 15.25
CA ALA A 76 -5.31 14.38 14.63
C ALA A 76 -6.30 14.84 13.55
N VAL A 77 -7.27 14.00 13.14
CA VAL A 77 -8.33 14.47 12.24
C VAL A 77 -9.28 15.38 13.04
N GLU A 78 -9.34 16.65 12.66
CA GLU A 78 -10.22 17.64 13.29
C GLU A 78 -11.61 17.70 12.65
N GLY A 79 -12.59 18.10 13.44
CA GLY A 79 -13.96 18.33 13.00
C GLY A 79 -14.75 17.07 12.62
N ASP A 80 -16.00 17.28 12.25
CA ASP A 80 -16.96 16.23 11.93
C ASP A 80 -17.50 16.32 10.50
N GLY A 81 -17.08 17.28 9.68
CA GLY A 81 -17.50 17.41 8.29
C GLY A 81 -17.30 16.16 7.42
N LEU A 82 -17.82 16.18 6.20
CA LEU A 82 -17.74 15.05 5.26
C LEU A 82 -16.30 14.61 5.02
N ARG A 83 -15.36 15.55 4.86
CA ARG A 83 -13.93 15.23 4.71
C ARG A 83 -13.38 14.52 5.93
N ALA A 84 -13.69 14.98 7.13
CA ALA A 84 -13.17 14.40 8.36
C ALA A 84 -13.70 12.97 8.56
N ARG A 85 -14.99 12.73 8.30
CA ARG A 85 -15.60 11.38 8.35
C ARG A 85 -15.00 10.46 7.28
N ARG A 86 -14.88 10.94 6.03
CA ARG A 86 -14.28 10.19 4.93
C ARG A 86 -12.85 9.78 5.23
N ASP A 87 -12.04 10.74 5.68
CA ASP A 87 -10.62 10.52 5.86
C ASP A 87 -10.34 9.54 7.01
N ARG A 88 -11.10 9.61 8.11
CA ARG A 88 -11.06 8.58 9.18
C ARG A 88 -11.43 7.19 8.65
N ALA A 89 -12.50 7.09 7.86
CA ALA A 89 -12.91 5.82 7.24
C ALA A 89 -11.84 5.27 6.28
N ILE A 90 -11.21 6.11 5.46
CA ILE A 90 -10.12 5.71 4.54
C ILE A 90 -8.91 5.19 5.31
N LEU A 91 -8.47 5.92 6.34
CA LEU A 91 -7.32 5.53 7.16
C LEU A 91 -7.57 4.17 7.83
N ALA A 92 -8.74 4.02 8.46
CA ALA A 92 -9.11 2.81 9.17
C ALA A 92 -9.30 1.60 8.24
N ILE A 93 -10.08 1.73 7.17
CA ILE A 93 -10.33 0.64 6.21
C ILE A 93 -9.07 0.29 5.42
N GLY A 94 -8.27 1.30 5.03
CA GLY A 94 -7.03 1.09 4.31
C GLY A 94 -6.02 0.27 5.12
N MET A 95 -5.95 0.49 6.44
CA MET A 95 -5.19 -0.35 7.36
C MET A 95 -5.84 -1.73 7.53
N ALA A 96 -7.12 -1.78 7.93
CA ALA A 96 -7.78 -3.00 8.36
C ALA A 96 -7.86 -4.08 7.27
N ALA A 97 -7.99 -3.69 5.99
CA ALA A 97 -7.96 -4.60 4.85
C ALA A 97 -6.61 -4.59 4.09
N ALA A 98 -5.56 -3.98 4.67
CA ALA A 98 -4.23 -3.88 4.08
C ALA A 98 -4.23 -3.44 2.61
N LEU A 99 -5.07 -2.45 2.28
CA LEU A 99 -5.38 -2.08 0.90
C LEU A 99 -4.28 -1.26 0.25
N ARG A 100 -4.11 -1.43 -1.06
CA ARG A 100 -3.35 -0.48 -1.89
C ARG A 100 -4.19 0.75 -2.15
N ARG A 101 -3.55 1.91 -2.34
CA ARG A 101 -4.24 3.16 -2.74
C ARG A 101 -5.17 3.02 -3.96
N SER A 102 -4.80 2.19 -4.94
CA SER A 102 -5.62 1.93 -6.13
C SER A 102 -6.83 1.05 -5.84
N GLU A 103 -6.76 0.20 -4.81
CA GLU A 103 -7.88 -0.63 -4.39
C GLU A 103 -8.87 0.20 -3.58
N ILE A 104 -8.39 1.08 -2.69
CA ILE A 104 -9.24 2.01 -1.92
C ILE A 104 -10.14 2.83 -2.85
N VAL A 105 -9.59 3.40 -3.92
CA VAL A 105 -10.37 4.22 -4.87
C VAL A 105 -11.26 3.39 -5.80
N ALA A 106 -11.03 2.09 -5.90
CA ALA A 106 -11.82 1.16 -6.69
C ALA A 106 -12.93 0.47 -5.87
N LEU A 107 -13.01 0.72 -4.56
CA LEU A 107 -14.12 0.24 -3.74
C LEU A 107 -15.41 0.94 -4.14
N ALA A 108 -16.48 0.17 -4.28
CA ALA A 108 -17.83 0.63 -4.48
C ALA A 108 -18.70 0.23 -3.28
N LEU A 109 -19.87 0.84 -3.14
CA LEU A 109 -20.78 0.56 -2.00
C LEU A 109 -21.23 -0.90 -1.95
N ASP A 110 -21.49 -1.51 -3.10
CA ASP A 110 -21.88 -2.92 -3.26
C ASP A 110 -20.76 -3.92 -2.90
N HIS A 111 -19.52 -3.46 -2.79
CA HIS A 111 -18.41 -4.27 -2.30
C HIS A 111 -18.40 -4.44 -0.77
N VAL A 112 -19.23 -3.68 -0.04
CA VAL A 112 -19.28 -3.70 1.43
C VAL A 112 -20.49 -4.50 1.89
N ALA A 113 -20.24 -5.66 2.52
CA ALA A 113 -21.28 -6.43 3.18
C ALA A 113 -21.12 -6.34 4.71
N LEU A 114 -22.18 -5.93 5.39
CA LEU A 114 -22.25 -5.96 6.85
C LEU A 114 -22.58 -7.38 7.33
N VAL A 115 -21.81 -7.87 8.30
CA VAL A 115 -22.06 -9.16 8.95
C VAL A 115 -22.01 -8.98 10.48
N PRO A 116 -22.59 -9.92 11.26
CA PRO A 116 -22.53 -9.85 12.73
C PRO A 116 -21.12 -9.67 13.26
N GLU A 117 -20.13 -10.35 12.66
CA GLU A 117 -18.73 -10.36 13.08
C GLU A 117 -17.96 -9.10 12.67
N GLY A 118 -18.50 -8.27 11.77
CA GLY A 118 -17.80 -7.10 11.22
C GLY A 118 -18.24 -6.71 9.81
N LEU A 119 -17.26 -6.59 8.91
CA LEU A 119 -17.45 -6.33 7.48
C LEU A 119 -16.85 -7.45 6.65
N ARG A 120 -17.47 -7.74 5.50
CA ARG A 120 -16.82 -8.42 4.38
C ARG A 120 -16.63 -7.40 3.27
N LEU A 121 -15.38 -7.21 2.85
CA LEU A 121 -15.00 -6.28 1.79
C LEU A 121 -14.55 -7.05 0.56
N THR A 122 -15.27 -6.87 -0.54
CA THR A 122 -14.95 -7.48 -1.83
C THR A 122 -13.99 -6.58 -2.61
N ILE A 123 -12.90 -7.14 -3.11
CA ILE A 123 -11.90 -6.45 -3.91
C ILE A 123 -11.99 -7.00 -5.32
N ALA A 124 -12.79 -6.34 -6.17
CA ALA A 124 -13.10 -6.83 -7.51
C ALA A 124 -11.89 -7.01 -8.43
N ARG A 125 -10.85 -6.15 -8.32
CA ARG A 125 -9.59 -6.28 -9.08
C ARG A 125 -8.40 -5.75 -8.30
N SER A 126 -7.37 -6.58 -8.08
CA SER A 126 -6.05 -6.11 -7.64
C SER A 126 -5.08 -6.05 -8.84
N LYS A 127 -4.11 -5.13 -8.83
CA LYS A 127 -3.03 -5.03 -9.85
C LYS A 127 -2.24 -6.34 -10.05
N THR A 128 -2.37 -7.30 -9.15
CA THR A 128 -1.70 -8.60 -9.17
C THR A 128 -2.63 -9.77 -9.53
N ASP A 129 -3.92 -9.51 -9.71
CA ASP A 129 -4.93 -10.49 -10.10
C ASP A 129 -5.12 -10.45 -11.62
N ARG A 130 -4.38 -11.31 -12.34
CA ARG A 130 -4.49 -11.43 -13.80
C ARG A 130 -5.72 -12.27 -14.22
N THR A 131 -6.38 -12.93 -13.28
CA THR A 131 -7.51 -13.85 -13.52
C THR A 131 -8.86 -13.23 -13.16
N GLY A 132 -8.87 -12.12 -12.41
CA GLY A 132 -10.11 -11.40 -12.04
C GLY A 132 -10.95 -12.14 -11.00
N ALA A 133 -10.34 -13.02 -10.20
CA ALA A 133 -11.05 -13.79 -9.18
C ALA A 133 -11.57 -12.91 -8.03
N GLY A 134 -10.98 -11.72 -7.87
CA GLY A 134 -11.25 -10.86 -6.73
C GLY A 134 -10.76 -11.47 -5.41
N ALA A 135 -11.02 -10.78 -4.31
CA ALA A 135 -10.77 -11.31 -2.97
C ALA A 135 -11.79 -10.76 -1.98
N VAL A 136 -12.20 -11.57 -1.01
CA VAL A 136 -13.04 -11.12 0.10
C VAL A 136 -12.18 -11.03 1.35
N ILE A 137 -12.19 -9.87 2.00
CA ILE A 137 -11.44 -9.61 3.23
C ILE A 137 -12.43 -9.41 4.37
N ALA A 138 -12.27 -10.18 5.45
CA ALA A 138 -13.00 -9.96 6.68
C ALA A 138 -12.32 -8.84 7.49
N ILE A 139 -13.11 -7.87 7.97
CA ILE A 139 -12.65 -6.78 8.84
C ILE A 139 -13.49 -6.82 10.12
N PRO A 140 -12.94 -7.25 11.26
CA PRO A 140 -13.61 -7.12 12.55
C PRO A 140 -13.66 -5.65 12.99
N GLU A 141 -14.61 -5.30 13.86
CA GLU A 141 -14.70 -3.94 14.43
C GLU A 141 -13.47 -3.62 15.30
N GLY A 142 -13.03 -4.56 16.15
CA GLY A 142 -11.98 -4.31 17.13
C GLY A 142 -12.31 -3.19 18.12
N ALA A 143 -11.47 -3.01 19.14
CA ALA A 143 -11.73 -2.03 20.20
C ALA A 143 -11.08 -0.65 19.95
N ARG A 144 -9.93 -0.63 19.24
CA ARG A 144 -9.08 0.58 19.12
C ARG A 144 -9.40 1.43 17.88
N ILE A 145 -9.30 0.84 16.69
CA ILE A 145 -9.41 1.57 15.42
C ILE A 145 -10.88 1.71 14.97
N ARG A 146 -11.74 0.74 15.31
CA ARG A 146 -13.18 0.73 14.98
C ARG A 146 -13.51 1.02 13.49
N PRO A 147 -12.88 0.31 12.53
CA PRO A 147 -13.07 0.53 11.09
C PRO A 147 -14.52 0.44 10.61
N LYS A 148 -15.35 -0.45 11.20
CA LYS A 148 -16.75 -0.60 10.79
C LYS A 148 -17.57 0.59 11.24
N ALA A 149 -17.44 1.03 12.50
CA ALA A 149 -18.10 2.24 12.98
C ALA A 149 -17.71 3.48 12.16
N LEU A 150 -16.42 3.63 11.84
CA LEU A 150 -15.92 4.74 11.02
C LEU A 150 -16.46 4.70 9.59
N LEU A 151 -16.51 3.52 8.97
CA LEU A 151 -17.05 3.35 7.63
C LEU A 151 -18.56 3.65 7.58
N LEU A 152 -19.32 3.14 8.55
CA LEU A 152 -20.76 3.41 8.66
C LEU A 152 -21.04 4.89 8.87
N GLY A 153 -20.25 5.57 9.72
CA GLY A 153 -20.36 7.02 9.93
C GLY A 153 -20.11 7.82 8.65
N TRP A 154 -19.15 7.38 7.81
CA TRP A 154 -18.94 7.97 6.48
C TRP A 154 -20.12 7.70 5.55
N MET A 155 -20.56 6.45 5.41
CA MET A 155 -21.65 6.07 4.50
C MET A 155 -22.95 6.82 4.84
N ALA A 156 -23.28 6.92 6.13
CA ALA A 156 -24.45 7.65 6.61
C ALA A 156 -24.37 9.14 6.27
N ALA A 157 -23.22 9.78 6.50
CA ALA A 157 -23.06 11.21 6.21
C ALA A 157 -23.00 11.50 4.69
N ALA A 158 -22.37 10.63 3.91
CA ALA A 158 -22.22 10.82 2.47
C ALA A 158 -23.53 10.57 1.70
N GLY A 159 -24.43 9.73 2.21
CA GLY A 159 -25.81 9.58 1.73
C GLY A 159 -26.01 9.04 0.30
N HIS A 160 -24.94 8.76 -0.44
CA HIS A 160 -25.02 8.16 -1.78
C HIS A 160 -25.31 6.66 -1.67
N ARG A 161 -26.02 6.13 -2.66
CA ARG A 161 -26.55 4.75 -2.62
C ARG A 161 -25.85 3.80 -3.59
N ASP A 162 -25.06 4.32 -4.51
CA ASP A 162 -24.37 3.55 -5.54
C ASP A 162 -22.96 4.11 -5.86
N GLY A 163 -22.23 3.39 -6.71
CA GLY A 163 -20.96 3.86 -7.24
C GLY A 163 -19.82 3.84 -6.22
N PRO A 164 -18.79 4.70 -6.39
CA PRO A 164 -17.57 4.65 -5.60
C PRO A 164 -17.82 4.91 -4.12
N LEU A 165 -17.28 4.05 -3.25
CA LEU A 165 -17.40 4.15 -1.79
C LEU A 165 -16.79 5.46 -1.27
N PHE A 166 -15.65 5.87 -1.85
CA PHE A 166 -14.95 7.10 -1.49
C PHE A 166 -14.95 8.07 -2.66
N ARG A 167 -15.92 8.98 -2.65
CA ARG A 167 -16.04 10.05 -3.64
C ARG A 167 -15.17 11.27 -3.30
N ARG A 168 -14.80 12.00 -4.35
CA ARG A 168 -14.09 13.28 -4.22
C ARG A 168 -15.03 14.32 -3.60
N LEU A 169 -14.45 15.17 -2.75
CA LEU A 169 -15.12 16.32 -2.15
C LEU A 169 -14.59 17.61 -2.79
N THR A 170 -15.45 18.60 -2.96
CA THR A 170 -15.05 19.96 -3.36
C THR A 170 -14.25 20.64 -2.23
N ARG A 171 -13.73 21.85 -2.47
CA ARG A 171 -13.07 22.64 -1.42
C ARG A 171 -14.02 23.04 -0.29
N LYS A 172 -15.30 23.24 -0.60
CA LYS A 172 -16.37 23.58 0.36
C LYS A 172 -17.01 22.35 1.02
N ASP A 173 -16.30 21.22 1.01
CA ASP A 173 -16.73 19.95 1.62
C ASP A 173 -18.00 19.32 1.03
N ALA A 174 -18.37 19.67 -0.20
CA ALA A 174 -19.52 19.06 -0.88
C ALA A 174 -19.13 17.78 -1.65
N LEU A 175 -20.00 16.77 -1.64
CA LEU A 175 -19.84 15.52 -2.39
C LEU A 175 -19.93 15.75 -3.90
N THR A 176 -19.15 14.99 -4.66
CA THR A 176 -19.21 14.93 -6.13
C THR A 176 -19.45 13.48 -6.56
N ASP A 177 -19.85 13.23 -7.81
CA ASP A 177 -20.05 11.86 -8.32
C ASP A 177 -18.75 11.14 -8.73
N GLN A 178 -17.62 11.85 -8.69
CA GLN A 178 -16.34 11.32 -9.14
C GLN A 178 -15.62 10.58 -8.00
N PRO A 179 -14.95 9.44 -8.27
CA PRO A 179 -14.13 8.76 -7.28
C PRO A 179 -12.94 9.62 -6.84
N MET A 180 -12.40 9.34 -5.66
CA MET A 180 -11.07 9.86 -5.30
C MET A 180 -9.98 9.33 -6.24
N SER A 181 -8.91 10.10 -6.42
CA SER A 181 -7.75 9.62 -7.17
C SER A 181 -6.76 8.88 -6.28
N ASP A 182 -6.01 7.95 -6.86
CA ASP A 182 -4.98 7.17 -6.15
C ASP A 182 -3.90 8.06 -5.50
N ARG A 183 -3.66 9.25 -6.05
CA ARG A 183 -2.74 10.27 -5.57
C ARG A 183 -3.35 11.07 -4.41
N ALA A 184 -4.66 11.29 -4.43
CA ALA A 184 -5.37 11.91 -3.31
C ALA A 184 -5.26 11.04 -2.04
N ILE A 185 -5.35 9.71 -2.16
CA ILE A 185 -5.14 8.80 -1.02
C ILE A 185 -3.72 8.94 -0.45
N ALA A 186 -2.69 8.97 -1.29
CA ALA A 186 -1.32 9.14 -0.81
C ALA A 186 -1.10 10.49 -0.11
N ARG A 187 -1.68 11.57 -0.65
CA ARG A 187 -1.64 12.91 -0.04
C ARG A 187 -2.41 12.98 1.28
N LEU A 188 -3.55 12.29 1.37
CA LEU A 188 -4.35 12.17 2.59
C LEU A 188 -3.53 11.54 3.71
N VAL A 189 -2.88 10.40 3.44
CA VAL A 189 -2.02 9.72 4.43
C VAL A 189 -0.87 10.63 4.88
N GLN A 190 -0.25 11.35 3.95
CA GLN A 190 0.83 12.30 4.27
C GLN A 190 0.34 13.48 5.13
N SER A 191 -0.81 14.04 4.77
CA SER A 191 -1.41 15.17 5.51
C SER A 191 -1.73 14.78 6.95
N HIS A 192 -2.34 13.61 7.15
CA HIS A 192 -2.68 13.14 8.50
C HIS A 192 -1.46 12.65 9.29
N ALA A 193 -0.41 12.17 8.61
CA ALA A 193 0.88 11.93 9.26
C ALA A 193 1.49 13.22 9.81
N ALA A 194 1.48 14.30 9.00
CA ALA A 194 1.99 15.61 9.41
C ALA A 194 1.16 16.20 10.55
N ALA A 195 -0.17 16.12 10.47
CA ALA A 195 -1.06 16.57 11.55
C ALA A 195 -0.82 15.81 12.87
N ALA A 196 -0.43 14.53 12.79
CA ALA A 196 -0.04 13.71 13.94
C ALA A 196 1.42 13.91 14.39
N GLY A 197 2.15 14.90 13.85
CA GLY A 197 3.52 15.23 14.25
C GLY A 197 4.62 14.36 13.64
N TYR A 198 4.32 13.58 12.60
CA TYR A 198 5.32 12.78 11.89
C TYR A 198 5.81 13.44 10.60
N ASP A 199 7.04 13.13 10.16
CA ASP A 199 7.55 13.58 8.86
C ASP A 199 6.73 12.95 7.69
N PRO A 200 5.94 13.74 6.93
CA PRO A 200 5.12 13.23 5.83
C PRO A 200 5.94 12.63 4.68
N ALA A 201 7.23 12.97 4.54
CA ALA A 201 8.10 12.41 3.51
C ALA A 201 8.34 10.90 3.72
N LEU A 202 8.18 10.40 4.96
CA LEU A 202 8.26 8.99 5.28
C LEU A 202 6.97 8.22 4.97
N PHE A 203 5.85 8.90 4.77
CA PHE A 203 4.55 8.26 4.55
C PHE A 203 4.05 8.35 3.10
N GLY A 204 3.08 7.51 2.76
CA GLY A 204 2.42 7.52 1.46
C GLY A 204 1.43 6.37 1.28
N GLY A 205 1.00 6.13 0.04
CA GLY A 205 -0.09 5.18 -0.26
C GLY A 205 0.19 3.69 -0.01
N HIS A 206 1.35 3.31 0.53
CA HIS A 206 1.66 1.96 1.01
C HIS A 206 1.79 1.87 2.54
N SER A 207 1.77 3.01 3.25
CA SER A 207 2.00 3.04 4.69
C SER A 207 0.93 2.30 5.48
N LEU A 208 -0.35 2.41 5.10
CA LEU A 208 -1.44 1.69 5.77
C LEU A 208 -1.31 0.17 5.61
N ARG A 209 -1.06 -0.29 4.38
CA ARG A 209 -0.83 -1.71 4.10
C ARG A 209 0.40 -2.26 4.82
N ALA A 210 1.51 -1.52 4.82
CA ALA A 210 2.70 -1.90 5.58
C ALA A 210 2.41 -1.90 7.08
N GLY A 211 1.64 -0.92 7.56
CA GLY A 211 1.17 -0.82 8.94
C GLY A 211 0.47 -2.09 9.41
N PHE A 212 -0.47 -2.61 8.62
CA PHE A 212 -1.19 -3.84 8.96
C PHE A 212 -0.24 -5.02 9.16
N ILE A 213 0.74 -5.16 8.26
CA ILE A 213 1.67 -6.28 8.26
C ILE A 213 2.64 -6.16 9.44
N THR A 214 3.18 -4.96 9.66
CA THR A 214 4.05 -4.67 10.80
C THR A 214 3.33 -4.92 12.12
N GLU A 215 2.11 -4.39 12.28
CA GLU A 215 1.33 -4.60 13.50
C GLU A 215 0.97 -6.07 13.69
N GLY A 216 0.47 -6.75 12.66
CA GLY A 216 0.11 -8.16 12.77
C GLY A 216 1.31 -9.05 13.11
N ALA A 217 2.47 -8.79 12.50
CA ALA A 217 3.71 -9.48 12.84
C ALA A 217 4.14 -9.22 14.30
N ALA A 218 4.07 -7.96 14.75
CA ALA A 218 4.34 -7.59 16.14
C ALA A 218 3.41 -8.30 17.13
N GLN A 219 2.15 -8.57 16.73
CA GLN A 219 1.18 -9.33 17.53
C GLN A 219 1.28 -10.86 17.34
N GLY A 220 2.32 -11.36 16.65
CA GLY A 220 2.58 -12.80 16.47
C GLY A 220 1.70 -13.48 15.43
N ALA A 221 1.04 -12.74 14.53
CA ALA A 221 0.28 -13.34 13.45
C ALA A 221 1.21 -14.12 12.49
N THR A 222 0.78 -15.32 12.13
CA THR A 222 1.55 -16.16 11.20
C THR A 222 1.61 -15.52 9.80
N ILE A 223 2.65 -15.86 9.04
CA ILE A 223 2.82 -15.33 7.67
C ILE A 223 1.58 -15.64 6.80
N PHE A 224 0.96 -16.82 6.97
CA PHE A 224 -0.26 -17.19 6.23
C PHE A 224 -1.45 -16.28 6.58
N LYS A 225 -1.65 -15.94 7.86
CA LYS A 225 -2.71 -14.99 8.26
C LYS A 225 -2.44 -13.57 7.75
N LEU A 226 -1.19 -13.13 7.78
CA LEU A 226 -0.80 -11.86 7.15
C LEU A 226 -1.02 -11.89 5.64
N GLN A 227 -0.79 -13.04 5.00
CA GLN A 227 -0.97 -13.22 3.56
C GLN A 227 -2.45 -13.27 3.16
N GLU A 228 -3.33 -13.89 3.94
CA GLU A 228 -4.78 -13.92 3.71
C GLU A 228 -5.34 -12.49 3.56
N VAL A 229 -4.98 -11.59 4.48
CA VAL A 229 -5.48 -10.20 4.45
C VAL A 229 -4.72 -9.34 3.44
N SER A 230 -3.38 -9.36 3.52
CA SER A 230 -2.57 -8.51 2.67
C SER A 230 -2.53 -8.99 1.23
N ARG A 231 -2.77 -10.26 0.91
CA ARG A 231 -2.71 -10.79 -0.46
C ARG A 231 -1.33 -10.57 -1.11
N HIS A 232 -0.26 -10.65 -0.33
CA HIS A 232 1.10 -10.67 -0.86
C HIS A 232 1.35 -11.99 -1.59
N LYS A 233 1.88 -11.92 -2.82
CA LYS A 233 2.21 -13.14 -3.57
C LYS A 233 3.46 -13.86 -3.04
N SER A 234 4.42 -13.09 -2.55
CA SER A 234 5.68 -13.63 -2.02
C SER A 234 5.64 -13.65 -0.51
N VAL A 235 5.81 -14.84 0.05
CA VAL A 235 5.98 -15.08 1.48
C VAL A 235 7.27 -14.42 1.97
N GLN A 236 8.35 -14.42 1.17
CA GLN A 236 9.62 -13.78 1.54
C GLN A 236 9.47 -12.29 1.86
N VAL A 237 8.60 -11.57 1.14
CA VAL A 237 8.33 -10.16 1.45
C VAL A 237 7.70 -10.00 2.84
N LEU A 238 6.84 -10.93 3.25
CA LEU A 238 6.25 -10.93 4.59
C LEU A 238 7.24 -11.41 5.66
N SER A 239 8.13 -12.35 5.33
CA SER A 239 9.17 -12.83 6.24
C SER A 239 10.11 -11.72 6.71
N ASP A 240 10.37 -10.69 5.89
CA ASP A 240 11.14 -9.52 6.33
C ASP A 240 10.44 -8.79 7.49
N TYR A 241 9.12 -8.58 7.39
CA TYR A 241 8.35 -7.91 8.45
C TYR A 241 8.31 -8.70 9.75
N VAL A 242 8.18 -10.03 9.65
CA VAL A 242 8.16 -10.92 10.83
C VAL A 242 9.54 -10.94 11.49
N ARG A 243 10.62 -11.09 10.71
CA ARG A 243 11.99 -11.03 11.23
C ARG A 243 12.28 -9.71 11.93
N ASP A 244 11.87 -8.59 11.34
CA ASP A 244 12.04 -7.27 11.96
C ASP A 244 11.27 -7.16 13.29
N ALA A 245 10.06 -7.73 13.38
CA ALA A 245 9.26 -7.72 14.61
C ALA A 245 9.82 -8.66 15.70
N GLU A 246 10.58 -9.68 15.31
CA GLU A 246 11.18 -10.68 16.20
C GLU A 246 12.64 -10.36 16.57
N LEU A 247 13.24 -9.29 16.03
CA LEU A 247 14.66 -8.92 16.24
C LEU A 247 15.13 -9.02 17.71
N PHE A 248 14.28 -8.64 18.65
CA PHE A 248 14.56 -8.70 20.09
C PHE A 248 13.77 -9.78 20.84
N ARG A 249 12.79 -10.41 20.19
CA ARG A 249 11.95 -11.46 20.80
C ARG A 249 12.67 -12.80 20.66
N ASP A 250 12.75 -13.57 21.75
CA ASP A 250 13.47 -14.85 21.77
C ASP A 250 14.92 -14.75 21.24
N HIS A 251 15.56 -13.60 21.46
CA HIS A 251 16.90 -13.34 20.97
C HIS A 251 17.87 -14.39 21.51
N ALA A 252 18.74 -14.93 20.64
CA ALA A 252 19.68 -15.99 21.02
C ALA A 252 20.59 -15.59 22.20
N GLY A 253 20.82 -14.28 22.37
CA GLY A 253 21.55 -13.68 23.49
C GLY A 253 20.78 -13.50 24.80
N ALA A 254 19.45 -13.65 24.80
CA ALA A 254 18.60 -13.22 25.92
C ALA A 254 18.86 -13.93 27.27
N ARG A 255 19.58 -15.06 27.25
CA ARG A 255 19.93 -15.83 28.45
C ARG A 255 21.33 -15.59 28.98
N PHE A 256 22.17 -14.83 28.26
CA PHE A 256 23.58 -14.60 28.65
C PHE A 256 24.07 -13.16 28.44
N LEU A 257 23.27 -12.31 27.80
CA LEU A 257 23.40 -10.85 27.82
C LEU A 257 22.58 -10.30 29.00
#